data_AF-A0A972E322-F1
#
_entry.id   AF-A0A972E322-F1
#
_cell.length_a   1.000
_cell.length_b   1.000
_cell.length_c   1.000
_cell.angle_alpha   90.00
_cell.angle_beta   90.00
_cell.angle_gamma   90.00
#
_symmetry.space_group_name_H-M   'P 1'
#
loop_
_entity.id
_entity.type
_entity.pdbx_description
1 polymer ?
#
loop_
_entity_poly.entity_id
_entity_poly.type
_entity_poly.pdbx_seq_one_letter_code
_entity_poly.pdbx_strand_id
1 'polypeptide(L)'
;IGVAKSKLFGIEEQTPVKKGEWHPLLHPEDRHVIGATVCTKETSAPLYISQGNYITLEDSIRLVLSCVNKQRLPEPTRLAHLLTEKVKKEKKTLDLQDSEE
;
A
#
# COMPACT_ATOMS: atom_id res chain seq x y z
N ILE A 1 -7.68 7.17 0.68
CA ILE A 1 -7.26 5.95 -0.05
C ILE A 1 -6.40 5.12 0.87
N GLY A 2 -6.78 3.87 1.12
CA GLY A 2 -5.93 2.91 1.83
C GLY A 2 -4.99 2.21 0.84
N VAL A 3 -3.72 2.06 1.20
CA VAL A 3 -2.73 1.28 0.43
C VAL A 3 -1.98 0.35 1.38
N ALA A 4 -2.23 -0.94 1.27
CA ALA A 4 -1.63 -1.96 2.12
C ALA A 4 -0.68 -2.91 1.36
N LYS A 5 0.37 -3.38 2.05
CA LYS A 5 1.37 -4.31 1.51
C LYS A 5 0.94 -5.78 1.59
N SER A 6 -0.03 -6.07 2.45
CA SER A 6 -0.56 -7.39 2.75
C SER A 6 -2.08 -7.32 2.83
N LYS A 7 -2.73 -8.44 2.52
CA LYS A 7 -4.18 -8.57 2.64
C LYS A 7 -4.56 -8.55 4.12
N LEU A 8 -5.48 -7.67 4.50
CA LEU A 8 -6.09 -7.68 5.82
C LEU A 8 -7.35 -8.56 5.85
N PHE A 9 -8.21 -8.39 4.84
CA PHE A 9 -9.52 -9.02 4.76
C PHE A 9 -9.97 -9.11 3.29
N GLY A 10 -10.89 -10.02 2.97
CA GLY A 10 -11.45 -10.19 1.63
C GLY A 10 -10.91 -11.39 0.85
N ILE A 11 -11.70 -11.78 -0.16
CA ILE A 11 -11.38 -12.86 -1.09
C ILE A 11 -10.79 -12.24 -2.35
N GLU A 12 -9.60 -12.72 -2.71
CA GLU A 12 -8.94 -12.43 -3.98
C GLU A 12 -9.07 -13.69 -4.84
N GLU A 13 -9.73 -13.58 -5.98
CA GLU A 13 -9.92 -14.72 -6.89
C GLU A 13 -8.79 -14.83 -7.92
N GLN A 14 -8.16 -13.70 -8.24
CA GLN A 14 -7.10 -13.58 -9.23
C GLN A 14 -6.04 -12.60 -8.73
N THR A 15 -4.78 -12.94 -8.97
CA THR A 15 -3.65 -12.09 -8.63
C THR A 15 -3.15 -11.39 -9.89
N PRO A 16 -3.16 -10.04 -9.93
CA PRO A 16 -2.71 -9.30 -11.10
C PRO A 16 -1.20 -9.46 -11.29
N VAL A 17 -0.76 -9.58 -12.55
CA VAL A 17 0.64 -9.85 -12.89
C VAL A 17 1.27 -8.65 -13.60
N LYS A 18 0.53 -7.99 -14.50
CA LYS A 18 1.05 -6.87 -15.30
C LYS A 18 0.96 -5.55 -14.56
N LYS A 19 1.92 -4.64 -14.78
CA LYS A 19 1.87 -3.32 -14.15
C LYS A 19 0.59 -2.58 -14.55
N GLY A 20 -0.17 -2.12 -13.56
CA GLY A 20 -1.45 -1.44 -13.73
C GLY A 20 -2.66 -2.37 -13.79
N GLU A 21 -2.46 -3.68 -13.89
CA GLU A 21 -3.52 -4.67 -13.78
C GLU A 21 -4.05 -4.72 -12.34
N TRP A 22 -5.35 -4.92 -12.21
CA TRP A 22 -6.00 -5.10 -10.92
C TRP A 22 -7.21 -6.00 -11.02
N HIS A 23 -7.54 -6.64 -9.90
CA HIS A 23 -8.74 -7.45 -9.73
C HIS A 23 -9.50 -7.00 -8.47
N PRO A 24 -10.84 -7.13 -8.46
CA PRO A 24 -11.63 -6.77 -7.30
C PRO A 24 -11.30 -7.67 -6.10
N LEU A 25 -11.29 -7.06 -4.93
CA LEU A 25 -11.26 -7.74 -3.65
C LEU A 25 -12.69 -7.80 -3.13
N LEU A 26 -13.18 -9.01 -2.84
CA LEU A 26 -14.59 -9.26 -2.56
C LEU A 26 -14.83 -9.51 -1.07
N HIS A 27 -15.96 -9.03 -0.57
CA HIS A 27 -16.41 -9.39 0.77
C HIS A 27 -16.72 -10.90 0.81
N PRO A 28 -16.29 -11.64 1.84
CA PRO A 28 -16.42 -13.10 1.86
C PRO A 28 -17.86 -13.63 1.84
N GLU A 29 -18.80 -12.90 2.42
CA GLU A 29 -20.18 -13.39 2.63
C GLU A 29 -21.10 -13.08 1.46
N ASP A 30 -21.22 -11.80 1.11
CA ASP A 30 -22.18 -11.26 0.13
C ASP A 30 -21.51 -10.83 -1.18
N ARG A 31 -20.19 -11.03 -1.31
CA ARG A 31 -19.42 -10.93 -2.56
C ARG A 31 -19.40 -9.53 -3.19
N HIS A 32 -19.78 -8.48 -2.47
CA HIS A 32 -19.63 -7.11 -2.96
C HIS A 32 -18.16 -6.66 -2.97
N VAL A 33 -17.83 -5.65 -3.78
CA VAL A 33 -16.45 -5.15 -3.93
C VAL A 33 -16.09 -4.26 -2.74
N ILE A 34 -15.01 -4.60 -2.03
CA ILE A 34 -14.49 -3.86 -0.87
C ILE A 34 -13.14 -3.17 -1.14
N GLY A 35 -12.53 -3.46 -2.29
CA GLY A 35 -11.23 -2.94 -2.68
C GLY A 35 -10.72 -3.62 -3.95
N ALA A 36 -9.43 -3.51 -4.18
CA ALA A 36 -8.77 -4.16 -5.29
C ALA A 36 -7.37 -4.64 -4.91
N THR A 37 -6.97 -5.77 -5.48
CA THR A 37 -5.57 -6.18 -5.54
C THR A 37 -4.96 -5.62 -6.83
N VAL A 38 -3.86 -4.88 -6.73
CA VAL A 38 -3.28 -4.09 -7.83
C VAL A 38 -1.80 -4.40 -8.00
N CYS A 39 -1.38 -4.77 -9.21
CA CYS A 39 0.03 -4.92 -9.54
C CYS A 39 0.64 -3.57 -9.89
N THR A 40 1.45 -3.02 -8.99
CA THR A 40 2.17 -1.76 -9.21
C THR A 40 3.56 -1.98 -9.82
N LYS A 41 4.10 -3.21 -9.73
CA LYS A 41 5.39 -3.64 -10.26
C LYS A 41 5.38 -5.17 -10.48
N GLU A 42 5.64 -5.60 -11.72
CA GLU A 42 5.44 -6.99 -12.21
C GLU A 42 6.20 -8.06 -11.44
N THR A 43 7.33 -7.71 -10.83
CA THR A 43 8.17 -8.65 -10.06
C THR A 43 7.97 -8.55 -8.55
N SER A 44 6.93 -7.83 -8.11
CA SER A 44 6.64 -7.59 -6.70
C SER A 44 5.25 -8.07 -6.34
N ALA A 45 5.07 -8.47 -5.08
CA ALA A 45 3.74 -8.75 -4.55
C ALA A 45 2.80 -7.55 -4.81
N PRO A 46 1.53 -7.78 -5.15
CA PRO A 46 0.61 -6.69 -5.42
C PRO A 46 0.32 -5.86 -4.16
N LEU A 47 -0.27 -4.69 -4.35
CA LEU A 47 -0.80 -3.87 -3.28
C LEU A 47 -2.30 -4.07 -3.15
N TYR A 48 -2.81 -3.91 -1.94
CA TYR A 48 -4.25 -3.92 -1.68
C TYR A 48 -4.69 -2.47 -1.51
N ILE A 49 -5.60 -2.04 -2.38
CA ILE A 49 -6.11 -0.67 -2.42
C ILE A 49 -7.57 -0.70 -2.00
N SER A 50 -7.91 0.16 -1.05
CA SER A 50 -9.29 0.39 -0.63
C SER A 50 -9.66 1.86 -0.75
N GLN A 51 -10.95 2.07 -1.00
CA GLN A 51 -11.56 3.40 -0.98
C GLN A 51 -11.38 4.01 0.42
N GLY A 52 -11.11 5.31 0.46
CA GLY A 52 -11.19 6.09 1.69
C GLY A 52 -12.52 6.83 1.77
N ASN A 53 -12.47 8.04 2.30
CA ASN A 53 -13.61 8.95 2.27
C ASN A 53 -13.63 9.77 0.97
N TYR A 54 -14.83 10.08 0.46
CA TYR A 54 -15.07 10.94 -0.72
C TYR A 54 -14.32 10.55 -2.02
N ILE A 55 -14.11 9.26 -2.28
CA ILE A 55 -13.44 8.79 -3.50
C ILE A 55 -13.96 7.41 -3.93
N THR A 56 -14.06 7.18 -5.24
CA THR A 56 -14.42 5.87 -5.81
C THR A 56 -13.24 4.90 -5.80
N LEU A 57 -13.49 3.61 -6.04
CA LEU A 57 -12.40 2.61 -6.12
C LEU A 57 -11.50 2.88 -7.31
N GLU A 58 -12.10 3.12 -8.46
CA GLU A 58 -11.44 3.33 -9.73
C GLU A 58 -10.55 4.57 -9.67
N ASP A 59 -11.05 5.68 -9.10
CA ASP A 59 -10.27 6.89 -8.88
C ASP A 59 -9.13 6.66 -7.88
N SER A 60 -9.36 5.88 -6.83
CA SER A 60 -8.34 5.50 -5.86
C SER A 60 -7.19 4.73 -6.52
N ILE A 61 -7.52 3.72 -7.34
CA ILE A 61 -6.54 2.92 -8.10
C ILE A 61 -5.78 3.81 -9.08
N ARG A 62 -6.48 4.65 -9.86
CA ARG A 62 -5.87 5.57 -10.81
C ARG A 62 -4.89 6.52 -10.12
N LEU A 63 -5.28 7.12 -9.00
CA LEU A 63 -4.42 8.03 -8.23
C LEU A 63 -3.17 7.28 -7.73
N VAL A 64 -3.34 6.10 -7.12
CA VAL A 64 -2.20 5.32 -6.61
C VAL A 64 -1.24 4.95 -7.73
N LEU A 65 -1.73 4.46 -8.88
CA LEU A 65 -0.89 4.13 -10.03
C LEU A 65 -0.15 5.36 -10.58
N SER A 66 -0.77 6.54 -10.57
CA SER A 66 -0.11 7.79 -10.98
C SER A 66 1.02 8.22 -10.04
N CYS A 67 0.93 7.85 -8.77
CA CYS A 67 1.97 8.08 -7.76
C CYS A 67 3.04 6.98 -7.72
N VAL A 68 2.88 5.89 -8.47
CA VAL A 68 3.86 4.79 -8.54
C VAL A 68 4.83 5.06 -9.68
N ASN A 69 6.12 5.14 -9.34
CA ASN A 69 7.19 5.28 -10.33
C ASN A 69 8.02 3.98 -10.45
N LYS A 70 9.27 3.99 -9.96
CA LYS A 70 10.22 2.86 -10.04
C LYS A 70 10.01 1.80 -8.94
N GLN A 71 9.36 2.17 -7.85
CA GLN A 71 9.21 1.36 -6.64
C GLN A 71 7.79 0.78 -6.54
N ARG A 72 7.64 -0.30 -5.76
CA ARG A 72 6.34 -0.95 -5.53
C ARG A 72 5.34 -0.02 -4.85
N LEU A 73 5.76 0.74 -3.84
CA LEU A 73 4.91 1.66 -3.08
C LEU A 73 4.76 3.01 -3.81
N PRO A 74 3.60 3.68 -3.71
CA PRO A 74 3.44 5.03 -4.22
C PRO A 74 4.37 6.00 -3.48
N GLU A 75 4.87 7.00 -4.22
CA GLU A 75 5.81 8.03 -3.74
C GLU A 75 5.45 8.59 -2.35
N PRO A 76 4.20 9.03 -2.08
CA PRO A 76 3.85 9.62 -0.78
C PRO A 76 4.10 8.70 0.41
N THR A 77 3.63 7.45 0.34
CA THR A 77 3.78 6.50 1.46
C THR A 77 5.20 5.97 1.56
N ARG A 78 5.92 5.88 0.43
CA ARG A 78 7.35 5.53 0.40
C ARG A 78 8.19 6.59 1.12
N LEU A 79 7.99 7.87 0.81
CA LEU A 79 8.70 8.98 1.44
C LEU A 79 8.39 9.08 2.93
N ALA A 80 7.11 8.96 3.30
CA ALA A 80 6.71 8.92 4.69
C ALA A 80 7.42 7.78 5.46
N HIS A 81 7.46 6.58 4.88
CA HIS A 81 8.17 5.45 5.50
C HIS A 81 9.66 5.74 5.69
N LEU A 82 10.36 6.23 4.67
CA LEU A 82 11.78 6.56 4.76
C LEU A 82 12.06 7.62 5.84
N LEU A 83 11.22 8.63 5.95
CA LEU A 83 11.33 9.66 7.00
C LEU A 83 11.15 9.04 8.38
N THR A 84 10.12 8.20 8.58
CA THR A 84 9.90 7.55 9.89
C THR A 84 11.05 6.64 10.29
N GLU A 85 11.66 5.92 9.33
CA GLU A 85 12.81 5.07 9.61
C GLU A 85 14.07 5.88 9.94
N LYS A 86 14.25 7.05 9.31
CA LYS A 86 15.34 7.97 9.67
C LYS A 86 15.18 8.48 11.11
N VAL A 87 14.00 8.99 11.46
CA VAL A 87 13.71 9.52 12.81
C VAL A 87 13.84 8.44 13.89
N LYS A 88 13.36 7.22 13.62
CA LYS A 88 13.53 6.08 14.55
C LYS A 88 14.99 5.77 14.85
N LYS A 89 15.86 5.83 13.83
CA LYS A 89 17.30 5.58 14.00
C LYS A 89 17.96 6.68 14.81
N GLU A 90 17.67 7.94 14.49
CA GLU A 90 18.19 9.10 15.24
C GLU A 90 17.78 9.02 16.70
N LYS A 91 16.50 8.78 16.98
CA LYS A 91 16.01 8.62 18.35
C LYS A 91 16.74 7.48 19.09
N LYS A 92 16.91 6.33 18.45
CA LYS A 92 17.64 5.19 19.05
C LYS A 92 19.09 5.56 19.39
N THR A 93 19.75 6.37 18.57
CA THR A 93 21.11 6.83 18.84
C THR A 93 21.15 7.79 20.03
N LEU A 94 20.20 8.72 20.15
CA LEU A 94 20.09 9.61 21.30
C LEU A 94 19.79 8.83 22.60
N ASP A 95 18.81 7.92 22.56
CA ASP A 95 18.42 7.10 23.72
C ASP A 95 19.61 6.24 24.24
N LEU A 96 20.55 5.84 23.36
CA LEU A 96 21.77 5.12 23.74
C LEU A 96 22.79 6.05 24.41
N GLN A 97 22.95 7.27 23.92
CA GLN A 97 23.87 8.26 24.50
C GLN A 97 23.42 8.70 25.89
N ASP A 98 22.11 8.90 26.09
CA ASP A 98 21.52 9.26 27.39
C ASP A 98 21.57 8.11 28.42
N SER A 99 21.85 6.87 27.99
CA SER A 99 21.95 5.70 28.87
C SER A 99 23.39 5.36 29.30
N GLU A 100 24.38 5.98 28.65
CA GLU A 100 25.81 5.83 28.95
C GLU A 100 26.36 6.98 29.83
N GLU A 101 25.56 8.03 30.06
CA GLU A 101 25.78 9.12 31.04
C GLU A 101 25.08 8.84 32.39
#